data_AF-A0A1V5NAT5-F1
#
_entry.id   AF-A0A1V5NAT5-F1
#
_cell.length_a   1.000
_cell.length_b   1.000
_cell.length_c   1.000
_cell.angle_alpha   90.00
_cell.angle_beta   90.00
_cell.angle_gamma   90.00
#
_symmetry.space_group_name_H-M   'P 1'
#
loop_
_entity.id
_entity.type
_entity.pdbx_description
1 polymer ?
#
loop_
_entity_poly.entity_id
_entity_poly.type
_entity_poly.pdbx_seq_one_letter_code
_entity_poly.pdbx_strand_id
1 'polypeptide(L)'
;MDTGNINESRSGGLGQNQIIAKTLLIVCGIYISLTIVMKNMSLVQTSFQRDFGGFFTGMFSAIVFIGTLFAILYFFVLNNDWLVGKILPSEEPIEPEKQQLWLGASLRVGLVFLGLVLLAKETQSVIFTAGFILKLPMLGRELISNIVRGDKWFEDRLLARHIYNLIATGVIVYLIAGGPGFVKWELRHKFTRKI
;
A
#
# COMPACT_ATOMS: atom_id res chain seq x y z
N MET A 1 -43.67 23.07 -28.81
CA MET A 1 -42.71 23.45 -27.76
C MET A 1 -42.04 22.17 -27.33
N ASP A 2 -40.96 21.82 -28.03
CA ASP A 2 -40.17 20.63 -27.73
C ASP A 2 -39.28 20.92 -26.52
N THR A 3 -39.61 20.30 -25.39
CA THR A 3 -38.71 20.18 -24.25
C THR A 3 -37.63 19.17 -24.60
N GLY A 4 -36.62 19.65 -25.32
CA GLY A 4 -35.40 18.90 -25.61
C GLY A 4 -34.77 18.39 -24.32
N ASN A 5 -34.45 17.10 -24.32
CA ASN A 5 -33.71 16.38 -23.30
C ASN A 5 -32.38 17.09 -22.97
N ILE A 6 -32.31 17.83 -21.86
CA ILE A 6 -31.06 18.41 -21.32
C ILE A 6 -30.31 17.40 -20.42
N ASN A 7 -30.74 16.13 -20.38
CA ASN A 7 -30.17 15.13 -19.46
C ASN A 7 -29.10 14.20 -20.07
N GLU A 8 -28.64 14.42 -21.31
CA GLU A 8 -27.67 13.51 -21.96
C GLU A 8 -26.19 13.95 -21.99
N SER A 9 -25.80 15.07 -21.36
CA SER A 9 -24.39 15.52 -21.37
C SER A 9 -23.63 15.38 -20.05
N ARG A 10 -24.07 14.52 -19.13
CA ARG A 10 -23.25 14.11 -17.97
C ARG A 10 -22.44 12.83 -18.22
N SER A 11 -22.01 12.63 -19.46
CA SER A 11 -20.78 11.87 -19.74
C SER A 11 -19.58 12.76 -19.34
N GLY A 12 -19.46 13.06 -18.04
CA GLY A 12 -18.36 13.82 -17.47
C GLY A 12 -17.10 12.96 -17.48
N GLY A 13 -16.44 12.90 -18.63
CA GLY A 13 -15.12 12.29 -18.74
C GLY A 13 -14.13 13.04 -17.86
N LEU A 14 -13.23 12.32 -17.20
CA LEU A 14 -12.14 12.95 -16.47
C LEU A 14 -11.12 13.48 -17.47
N GLY A 15 -10.62 14.69 -17.22
CA GLY A 15 -9.48 15.23 -17.95
C GLY A 15 -8.18 14.50 -17.62
N GLN A 16 -7.15 14.75 -18.42
CA GLN A 16 -5.87 14.06 -18.29
C GLN A 16 -5.18 14.36 -16.96
N ASN A 17 -5.13 15.63 -16.54
CA ASN A 17 -4.46 15.95 -15.29
C ASN A 17 -5.33 15.58 -14.09
N GLN A 18 -6.65 15.52 -14.23
CA GLN A 18 -7.53 14.94 -13.21
C GLN A 18 -7.22 13.45 -12.97
N ILE A 19 -6.98 12.66 -14.04
CA ILE A 19 -6.58 11.25 -13.91
C ILE A 19 -5.21 11.11 -13.25
N ILE A 20 -4.25 11.96 -13.61
CA ILE A 20 -2.92 11.98 -13.00
C ILE A 20 -3.03 12.36 -11.52
N ALA A 21 -3.79 13.41 -11.18
CA ALA A 21 -4.02 13.84 -9.81
C ALA A 21 -4.70 12.75 -8.97
N LYS A 22 -5.73 12.08 -9.52
CA LYS A 22 -6.39 10.93 -8.89
C LYS A 22 -5.38 9.82 -8.57
N THR A 23 -4.51 9.53 -9.52
CA THR A 23 -3.48 8.51 -9.36
C THR A 23 -2.45 8.89 -8.30
N LEU A 24 -2.00 10.15 -8.28
CA LEU A 24 -1.09 10.66 -7.26
C LEU A 24 -1.71 10.59 -5.86
N LEU A 25 -2.99 10.95 -5.72
CA LEU A 25 -3.71 10.81 -4.45
C LEU A 25 -3.77 9.35 -3.98
N ILE A 26 -4.04 8.41 -4.88
CA ILE A 26 -4.01 6.97 -4.56
C ILE A 26 -2.63 6.56 -4.06
N VAL A 27 -1.57 6.92 -4.81
CA VAL A 27 -0.18 6.57 -4.46
C VAL A 27 0.21 7.17 -3.12
N CYS A 28 -0.12 8.44 -2.87
CA CYS A 28 0.09 9.09 -1.58
C CYS A 28 -0.69 8.41 -0.45
N GLY A 29 -1.95 8.06 -0.67
CA GLY A 29 -2.77 7.31 0.28
C GLY A 29 -2.11 5.99 0.68
N ILE A 30 -1.69 5.19 -0.32
CA ILE A 30 -0.99 3.92 -0.09
C ILE A 30 0.32 4.15 0.68
N TYR A 31 1.12 5.17 0.32
CA TYR A 31 2.36 5.50 1.02
C TYR A 31 2.13 5.83 2.49
N ILE A 32 1.16 6.70 2.79
CA ILE A 32 0.83 7.12 4.14
C ILE A 32 0.32 5.92 4.94
N SER A 33 -0.58 5.10 4.36
CA SER A 33 -1.06 3.86 4.98
C SER A 33 0.07 2.91 5.32
N LEU A 34 0.98 2.63 4.38
CA LEU A 34 2.14 1.76 4.62
C LEU A 34 3.04 2.32 5.73
N THR A 35 3.31 3.63 5.71
CA THR A 35 4.13 4.29 6.73
C THR A 35 3.49 4.18 8.12
N ILE A 36 2.17 4.39 8.21
CA ILE A 36 1.42 4.31 9.47
C ILE A 36 1.42 2.88 10.01
N VAL A 37 1.22 1.87 9.16
CA VAL A 37 1.27 0.44 9.53
C VAL A 37 2.64 0.06 10.06
N MET A 38 3.70 0.41 9.32
CA MET A 38 5.08 0.11 9.70
C MET A 38 5.47 0.76 11.04
N LYS A 39 5.09 2.02 11.26
CA LYS A 39 5.40 2.72 12.53
C LYS A 39 4.57 2.23 13.71
N ASN A 40 3.29 1.88 13.52
CA ASN A 40 2.44 1.46 14.64
C ASN A 40 2.75 0.05 15.14
N MET A 41 3.25 -0.86 14.29
CA MET A 41 3.72 -2.16 14.77
C MET A 41 4.80 -2.02 15.86
N SER A 42 5.66 -1.00 15.76
CA SER A 42 6.66 -0.70 16.79
C SER A 42 6.06 -0.17 18.10
N LEU A 43 4.96 0.60 18.04
CA LEU A 43 4.34 1.22 19.21
C LEU A 43 3.46 0.25 20.00
N VAL A 44 2.74 -0.63 19.29
CA VAL A 44 1.84 -1.62 19.91
C VAL A 44 2.62 -2.63 20.76
N GLN A 45 3.82 -3.03 20.33
CA GLN A 45 4.69 -3.93 21.11
C GLN A 45 5.10 -3.37 22.48
N THR A 46 5.28 -2.05 22.59
CA THR A 46 5.66 -1.38 23.85
C THR A 46 4.51 -1.23 24.85
N SER A 47 3.26 -1.15 24.38
CA SER A 47 2.11 -0.81 25.23
C SER A 47 1.48 -2.03 25.93
N PHE A 48 1.54 -3.21 25.31
CA PHE A 48 1.00 -4.45 25.90
C PHE A 48 1.81 -5.01 27.08
N GLN A 49 2.97 -4.43 27.39
CA GLN A 49 3.85 -4.90 28.46
C GLN A 49 3.65 -4.21 29.82
N ARG A 50 2.73 -3.24 29.94
CA ARG A 50 2.56 -2.43 31.17
C ARG A 50 1.13 -2.42 31.69
N ASP A 51 0.83 -3.28 32.65
CA ASP A 51 -0.36 -3.26 33.53
C ASP A 51 -1.75 -3.22 32.87
N PHE A 52 -2.80 -3.38 33.68
CA PHE A 52 -4.21 -3.31 33.25
C PHE A 52 -4.57 -1.97 32.59
N GLY A 53 -3.92 -0.87 32.98
CA GLY A 53 -4.09 0.44 32.35
C GLY A 53 -3.51 0.50 30.92
N GLY A 54 -2.37 -0.16 30.67
CA GLY A 54 -1.78 -0.22 29.33
C GLY A 54 -2.59 -1.05 28.35
N PHE A 55 -3.41 -2.00 28.82
CA PHE A 55 -4.36 -2.72 27.99
C PHE A 55 -5.42 -1.79 27.37
N PHE A 56 -6.06 -0.93 28.18
CA PHE A 56 -7.06 0.02 27.67
C PHE A 56 -6.45 1.07 26.75
N THR A 57 -5.28 1.61 27.10
CA THR A 57 -4.54 2.53 26.22
C THR A 57 -4.13 1.85 24.91
N GLY A 58 -3.71 0.58 24.96
CA GLY A 58 -3.39 -0.23 23.79
C GLY A 58 -4.61 -0.46 22.88
N MET A 59 -5.76 -0.81 23.47
CA MET A 59 -7.02 -0.96 22.72
C MET A 59 -7.46 0.36 22.07
N PHE A 60 -7.45 1.46 22.82
CA PHE A 60 -7.81 2.77 22.28
C PHE A 60 -6.89 3.19 21.14
N SER A 61 -5.57 3.00 21.30
CA SER A 61 -4.59 3.27 20.25
C SER A 61 -4.83 2.42 19.00
N ALA A 62 -5.16 1.13 19.16
CA ALA A 62 -5.49 0.26 18.04
C ALA A 62 -6.75 0.70 17.30
N ILE A 63 -7.80 1.14 18.01
CA ILE A 63 -9.03 1.65 17.40
C ILE A 63 -8.74 2.94 16.61
N VAL A 64 -8.01 3.90 17.20
CA VAL A 64 -7.64 5.14 16.52
C VAL A 64 -6.78 4.85 15.29
N PHE A 65 -5.85 3.90 15.39
CA PHE A 65 -5.04 3.46 14.27
C PHE A 65 -5.88 2.88 13.13
N ILE A 66 -6.77 1.94 13.42
CA ILE A 66 -7.66 1.33 12.42
C ILE A 66 -8.57 2.39 11.79
N GLY A 67 -9.16 3.27 12.62
CA GLY A 67 -10.02 4.36 12.15
C GLY A 67 -9.27 5.34 11.24
N THR A 68 -8.04 5.70 11.60
CA THR A 68 -7.18 6.58 10.79
C THR A 68 -6.83 5.90 9.45
N LEU A 69 -6.45 4.62 9.49
CA LEU A 69 -6.12 3.86 8.29
C LEU A 69 -7.31 3.75 7.35
N PHE A 70 -8.50 3.47 7.90
CA PHE A 70 -9.74 3.42 7.13
C PHE A 70 -10.07 4.78 6.51
N ALA A 71 -9.95 5.87 7.28
CA ALA A 71 -10.18 7.22 6.76
C ALA A 71 -9.24 7.55 5.60
N ILE A 72 -7.94 7.24 5.71
CA ILE A 72 -6.98 7.48 4.63
C ILE A 72 -7.34 6.68 3.38
N LEU A 73 -7.61 5.38 3.53
CA LEU A 73 -7.98 4.53 2.39
C LEU A 73 -9.28 5.00 1.75
N TYR A 74 -10.27 5.37 2.55
CA TYR A 74 -11.54 5.85 2.05
C TYR A 74 -11.39 7.18 1.29
N PHE A 75 -10.72 8.18 1.86
CA PHE A 75 -10.60 9.50 1.26
C PHE A 75 -9.60 9.58 0.09
N PHE A 76 -8.44 8.93 0.21
CA PHE A 76 -7.38 9.04 -0.81
C PHE A 76 -7.48 7.98 -1.91
N VAL A 77 -7.99 6.80 -1.60
CA VAL A 77 -8.02 5.67 -2.52
C VAL A 77 -9.40 5.44 -3.12
N LEU A 78 -10.45 5.35 -2.28
CA LEU A 78 -11.78 4.94 -2.73
C LEU A 78 -12.65 6.11 -3.24
N ASN A 79 -12.64 7.24 -2.54
CA ASN A 79 -13.53 8.38 -2.80
C ASN A 79 -12.76 9.69 -2.99
N ASN A 80 -11.79 9.67 -3.90
CA ASN A 80 -10.92 10.82 -4.18
C ASN A 80 -11.44 11.73 -5.31
N ASP A 81 -12.54 11.38 -5.99
CA ASP A 81 -13.10 12.18 -7.09
C ASP A 81 -13.48 13.59 -6.64
N TRP A 82 -14.01 13.72 -5.43
CA TRP A 82 -14.33 15.02 -4.84
C TRP A 82 -13.08 15.87 -4.56
N LEU A 83 -11.98 15.25 -4.11
CA LEU A 83 -10.70 15.92 -3.88
C LEU A 83 -10.10 16.40 -5.21
N VAL A 84 -10.11 15.55 -6.23
CA VAL A 84 -9.60 15.88 -7.56
C VAL A 84 -10.40 17.03 -8.17
N GLY A 85 -11.74 16.98 -8.09
CA GLY A 85 -12.61 18.04 -8.60
C GLY A 85 -12.41 19.39 -7.91
N LYS A 86 -11.91 19.40 -6.67
CA LYS A 86 -11.52 20.64 -5.97
C LYS A 86 -10.14 21.16 -6.37
N ILE A 87 -9.20 20.28 -6.69
CA ILE A 87 -7.83 20.66 -7.03
C ILE A 87 -7.75 21.15 -8.48
N LEU A 88 -8.45 20.48 -9.40
CA LEU A 88 -8.48 20.80 -10.83
C LEU A 88 -9.93 20.92 -11.30
N PRO A 89 -10.59 22.07 -11.02
CA PRO A 89 -11.91 22.34 -11.56
C PRO A 89 -11.80 22.58 -13.07
N SER A 90 -12.57 21.79 -13.83
CA SER A 90 -12.74 21.93 -15.29
C SER A 90 -11.52 21.56 -16.13
N GLU A 91 -11.53 20.34 -16.66
CA GLU A 91 -10.66 19.92 -17.75
C GLU A 91 -11.47 19.37 -18.91
N GLU A 92 -10.91 19.47 -20.11
CA GLU A 92 -11.51 18.85 -21.29
C GLU A 92 -11.55 17.31 -21.12
N PRO A 93 -12.74 16.70 -21.25
CA PRO A 93 -12.89 15.27 -21.10
C PRO A 93 -12.17 14.55 -22.24
N ILE A 94 -11.28 13.63 -21.91
CA ILE A 94 -10.63 12.78 -22.92
C ILE A 94 -11.59 11.64 -23.30
N GLU A 95 -11.38 11.05 -24.48
CA GLU A 95 -12.03 9.81 -24.90
C GLU A 95 -11.86 8.70 -23.84
N PRO A 96 -12.92 7.92 -23.55
CA PRO A 96 -12.92 6.92 -22.47
C PRO A 96 -11.85 5.83 -22.63
N GLU A 97 -11.47 5.50 -23.87
CA GLU A 97 -10.38 4.55 -24.14
C GLU A 97 -9.02 5.09 -23.68
N LYS A 98 -8.76 6.38 -23.96
CA LYS A 98 -7.53 7.07 -23.53
C LYS A 98 -7.51 7.27 -22.02
N GLN A 99 -8.65 7.53 -21.38
CA GLN A 99 -8.72 7.68 -19.92
C GLN A 99 -8.21 6.44 -19.18
N GLN A 100 -8.59 5.25 -19.64
CA GLN A 100 -8.16 4.00 -19.02
C GLN A 100 -6.68 3.70 -19.24
N LEU A 101 -6.18 4.00 -20.45
CA LEU A 101 -4.75 3.89 -20.75
C LEU A 101 -3.92 4.82 -19.85
N TRP A 102 -4.33 6.07 -19.71
CA TRP A 102 -3.68 7.05 -18.84
C TRP A 102 -3.75 6.68 -17.37
N LEU A 103 -4.91 6.22 -16.88
CA LEU A 103 -5.06 5.74 -15.50
C LEU A 103 -4.14 4.54 -15.24
N GLY A 104 -4.16 3.56 -16.15
CA GLY A 104 -3.33 2.36 -16.03
C GLY A 104 -1.83 2.67 -16.07
N ALA A 105 -1.39 3.49 -17.02
CA ALA A 105 0.00 3.90 -17.13
C ALA A 105 0.45 4.68 -15.88
N SER A 106 -0.34 5.67 -15.46
CA SER A 106 -0.05 6.49 -14.28
C SER A 106 0.03 5.63 -13.01
N LEU A 107 -0.87 4.67 -12.83
CA LEU A 107 -0.89 3.83 -11.64
C LEU A 107 0.32 2.91 -11.59
N ARG A 108 0.73 2.34 -12.74
CA ARG A 108 1.94 1.52 -12.84
C ARG A 108 3.19 2.33 -12.47
N VAL A 109 3.35 3.51 -13.08
CA VAL A 109 4.48 4.41 -12.80
C VAL A 109 4.48 4.83 -11.34
N GLY A 110 3.30 5.19 -10.80
CA GLY A 110 3.12 5.58 -9.42
C GLY A 110 3.48 4.48 -8.41
N LEU A 111 3.09 3.24 -8.67
CA LEU A 111 3.45 2.09 -7.83
C LEU A 111 4.96 1.78 -7.88
N VAL A 112 5.57 1.85 -9.06
CA VAL A 112 7.02 1.67 -9.19
C VAL A 112 7.76 2.77 -8.44
N PHE A 113 7.35 4.02 -8.62
CA PHE A 113 7.94 5.17 -7.93
C PHE A 113 7.81 5.03 -6.41
N LEU A 114 6.64 4.63 -5.92
CA LEU A 114 6.41 4.33 -4.52
C LEU A 114 7.34 3.23 -3.99
N GLY A 115 7.49 2.15 -4.75
CA GLY A 115 8.41 1.06 -4.44
C GLY A 115 9.87 1.54 -4.35
N LEU A 116 10.31 2.41 -5.25
CA LEU A 116 11.65 3.00 -5.23
C LEU A 116 11.86 3.95 -4.05
N VAL A 117 10.85 4.76 -3.68
CA VAL A 117 10.90 5.63 -2.49
C VAL A 117 11.02 4.78 -1.22
N LEU A 118 10.23 3.71 -1.12
CA LEU A 118 10.32 2.78 0.00
C LEU A 118 11.66 2.04 0.02
N LEU A 119 12.20 1.64 -1.13
CA LEU A 119 13.53 1.05 -1.26
C LEU A 119 14.62 1.98 -0.71
N ALA A 120 14.57 3.27 -1.05
CA ALA A 120 15.53 4.27 -0.56
C ALA A 120 15.43 4.48 0.95
N LYS A 121 14.21 4.43 1.51
CA LYS A 121 13.98 4.61 2.96
C LYS A 121 14.33 3.37 3.78
N GLU A 122 14.07 2.19 3.24
CA GLU A 122 14.21 0.89 3.90
C GLU A 122 15.40 0.09 3.35
N THR A 123 16.43 0.77 2.83
CA THR A 123 17.62 0.09 2.25
C THR A 123 18.29 -0.84 3.24
N GLN A 124 18.32 -0.47 4.53
CA GLN A 124 18.82 -1.34 5.60
C GLN A 124 18.00 -2.64 5.68
N SER A 125 16.68 -2.57 5.63
CA SER A 125 15.77 -3.72 5.68
C SER A 125 16.03 -4.70 4.53
N VAL A 126 16.33 -4.18 3.33
CA VAL A 126 16.72 -5.01 2.16
C VAL A 126 18.07 -5.68 2.35
N ILE A 127 19.09 -4.94 2.82
CA ILE A 127 20.42 -5.49 3.10
C ILE A 127 20.35 -6.57 4.18
N PHE A 128 19.61 -6.32 5.26
CA PHE A 128 19.38 -7.29 6.33
C PHE A 128 18.67 -8.54 5.83
N THR A 129 17.67 -8.37 4.96
CA THR A 129 16.93 -9.49 4.36
C THR A 129 17.82 -10.33 3.46
N ALA A 130 18.63 -9.71 2.60
CA ALA A 130 19.60 -10.42 1.76
C ALA A 130 20.62 -11.20 2.62
N GLY A 131 21.15 -10.56 3.66
CA GLY A 131 22.05 -11.22 4.62
C GLY A 131 21.41 -12.38 5.36
N PHE A 132 20.13 -12.25 5.74
CA PHE A 132 19.37 -13.33 6.38
C PHE A 132 19.14 -14.51 5.43
N ILE A 133 18.76 -14.27 4.17
CA ILE A 133 18.56 -15.31 3.16
C ILE A 133 19.86 -16.08 2.91
N LEU A 134 21.00 -15.40 2.83
CA LEU A 134 22.31 -16.05 2.65
C LEU A 134 22.71 -16.90 3.86
N LYS A 135 22.32 -16.50 5.08
CA LYS A 135 22.60 -17.23 6.32
C LYS A 135 21.57 -18.30 6.66
N LEU A 136 20.44 -18.33 5.97
CA LEU A 136 19.33 -19.27 6.19
C LEU A 136 19.76 -20.75 6.20
N PRO A 137 20.68 -21.21 5.33
CA PRO A 137 21.19 -22.59 5.39
C PRO A 137 21.98 -22.90 6.67
N MET A 138 22.76 -21.95 7.17
CA MET A 138 23.50 -22.10 8.44
C MET A 138 22.55 -22.05 9.64
N LEU A 139 21.63 -21.07 9.66
CA LEU A 139 20.61 -20.94 10.69
C LEU A 139 19.70 -22.16 10.75
N GLY A 140 19.38 -22.78 9.60
CA GLY A 140 18.62 -24.03 9.51
C GLY A 140 19.35 -25.21 10.15
N ARG A 141 20.68 -25.29 10.03
CA ARG A 141 21.48 -26.33 10.69
C ARG A 141 21.55 -26.12 12.21
N GLU A 142 21.73 -24.87 12.64
CA GLU A 142 21.67 -24.51 14.07
C GLU A 142 20.28 -24.74 14.67
N LEU A 143 19.22 -24.49 13.90
CA LEU A 143 17.83 -24.83 14.22
C LEU A 143 17.69 -26.29 14.63
N ILE A 144 18.10 -27.17 13.71
CA ILE A 144 17.94 -28.60 13.84
C ILE A 144 18.81 -29.09 15.00
N SER A 145 20.04 -28.58 15.10
CA SER A 145 20.94 -28.88 16.22
C SER A 145 20.35 -28.46 17.58
N ASN A 146 19.75 -27.28 17.67
CA ASN A 146 19.17 -26.77 18.92
C ASN A 146 17.87 -27.49 19.30
N ILE A 147 17.05 -27.86 18.30
CA ILE A 147 15.87 -28.73 18.51
C ILE A 147 16.30 -30.10 19.04
N VAL A 148 17.38 -30.68 18.48
CA VAL A 148 17.94 -31.96 18.94
C VAL A 148 18.56 -31.85 20.34
N ARG A 149 19.13 -30.69 20.69
CA ARG A 149 19.75 -30.45 22.00
C ARG A 149 18.78 -29.96 23.09
N GLY A 150 17.55 -29.60 22.72
CA GLY A 150 16.53 -29.11 23.67
C GLY A 150 16.79 -27.71 24.23
N ASP A 151 17.67 -26.93 23.61
CA ASP A 151 17.98 -25.56 24.06
C ASP A 151 16.85 -24.58 23.68
N LYS A 152 16.52 -23.67 24.60
CA LYS A 152 15.50 -22.63 24.36
C LYS A 152 15.94 -21.70 23.23
N TRP A 153 14.98 -21.43 22.37
CA TRP A 153 15.22 -21.03 20.99
C TRP A 153 14.82 -19.56 20.77
N PHE A 154 15.73 -18.78 20.15
CA PHE A 154 15.61 -17.38 19.66
C PHE A 154 15.06 -16.30 20.61
N GLU A 155 15.77 -15.17 20.72
CA GLU A 155 15.21 -13.95 21.31
C GLU A 155 14.03 -13.45 20.44
N ASP A 156 12.82 -13.44 20.98
CA ASP A 156 11.57 -13.04 20.29
C ASP A 156 11.69 -11.68 19.55
N ARG A 157 12.51 -10.78 20.08
CA ARG A 157 12.76 -9.44 19.50
C ARG A 157 13.52 -9.51 18.16
N LEU A 158 14.47 -10.43 18.01
CA LEU A 158 15.22 -10.62 16.77
C LEU A 158 14.31 -11.21 15.68
N LEU A 159 13.47 -12.18 16.04
CA LEU A 159 12.54 -12.83 15.13
C LEU A 159 11.49 -11.84 14.59
N ALA A 160 10.92 -11.00 15.45
CA ALA A 160 9.99 -9.96 15.03
C ALA A 160 10.63 -8.96 14.03
N ARG A 161 11.88 -8.56 14.27
CA ARG A 161 12.62 -7.66 13.37
C ARG A 161 12.91 -8.31 12.02
N HIS A 162 13.26 -9.59 11.99
CA HIS A 162 13.47 -10.33 10.74
C HIS A 162 12.20 -10.46 9.92
N ILE A 163 11.07 -10.78 10.57
CA ILE A 163 9.75 -10.83 9.92
C ILE A 163 9.39 -9.46 9.34
N TYR A 164 9.57 -8.38 10.11
CA TYR A 164 9.32 -7.02 9.63
C TYR A 164 10.14 -6.70 8.37
N ASN A 165 11.46 -6.96 8.41
CA ASN A 165 12.34 -6.68 7.27
C ASN A 165 11.99 -7.50 6.02
N LEU A 166 11.60 -8.76 6.19
CA LEU A 166 11.14 -9.64 5.12
C LEU A 166 9.85 -9.11 4.49
N ILE A 167 8.87 -8.73 5.31
CA ILE A 167 7.60 -8.16 4.84
C ILE A 167 7.85 -6.84 4.11
N ALA A 168 8.65 -5.93 4.68
CA ALA A 168 8.98 -4.65 4.07
C ALA A 168 9.67 -4.85 2.71
N THR A 169 10.65 -5.74 2.63
CA THR A 169 11.35 -6.08 1.38
C THR A 169 10.39 -6.71 0.37
N GLY A 170 9.51 -7.62 0.80
CA GLY A 170 8.48 -8.24 -0.04
C GLY A 170 7.51 -7.21 -0.62
N VAL A 171 7.07 -6.24 0.20
CA VAL A 171 6.21 -5.13 -0.25
C VAL A 171 6.93 -4.27 -1.28
N ILE A 172 8.21 -3.94 -1.08
CA ILE A 172 9.01 -3.17 -2.04
C ILE A 172 9.12 -3.90 -3.38
N VAL A 173 9.50 -5.18 -3.35
CA VAL A 173 9.60 -6.02 -4.55
C VAL A 173 8.25 -6.13 -5.25
N TYR A 174 7.19 -6.33 -4.48
CA TYR A 174 5.83 -6.35 -5.02
C TYR A 174 5.49 -5.03 -5.69
N LEU A 175 5.72 -3.87 -5.09
CA LEU A 175 5.37 -2.57 -5.69
C LEU A 175 6.14 -2.27 -6.98
N ILE A 176 7.41 -2.68 -7.07
CA ILE A 176 8.25 -2.46 -8.26
C ILE A 176 7.89 -3.45 -9.37
N ALA A 177 7.80 -4.75 -9.06
CA ALA A 177 7.66 -5.80 -10.07
C ALA A 177 6.21 -6.35 -10.19
N GLY A 178 5.56 -6.61 -9.06
CA GLY A 178 4.24 -7.24 -9.00
C GLY A 178 3.07 -6.29 -9.27
N GLY A 179 3.10 -5.08 -8.69
CA GLY A 179 2.08 -4.06 -8.78
C GLY A 179 1.75 -3.68 -10.22
N PRO A 180 2.75 -3.39 -11.07
CA PRO A 180 2.48 -3.08 -12.48
C PRO A 180 1.81 -4.24 -13.24
N GLY A 181 2.21 -5.47 -12.93
CA GLY A 181 1.60 -6.69 -13.46
C GLY A 181 0.15 -6.85 -13.03
N PHE A 182 -0.14 -6.60 -11.75
CA PHE A 182 -1.49 -6.64 -11.20
C PHE A 182 -2.40 -5.60 -11.85
N VAL A 183 -1.95 -4.36 -12.04
CA VAL A 183 -2.71 -3.31 -12.75
C VAL A 183 -3.01 -3.72 -14.20
N LYS A 184 -2.03 -4.33 -14.88
CA LYS A 184 -2.24 -4.85 -16.24
C LYS A 184 -3.28 -5.96 -16.28
N TRP A 185 -3.24 -6.87 -15.30
CA TRP A 185 -4.21 -7.96 -15.17
C TRP A 185 -5.62 -7.43 -14.90
N GLU A 186 -5.77 -6.52 -13.94
CA GLU A 186 -7.06 -5.93 -13.54
C GLU A 186 -7.74 -5.19 -14.69
N LEU A 187 -6.98 -4.38 -15.43
CA LEU A 187 -7.50 -3.65 -16.59
C LEU A 187 -7.96 -4.59 -17.70
N ARG A 188 -7.29 -5.72 -17.93
CA ARG A 188 -7.72 -6.72 -18.91
C ARG A 188 -9.03 -7.40 -18.51
N HIS A 189 -9.20 -7.75 -17.24
CA HIS A 189 -10.38 -8.48 -16.77
C HIS A 189 -11.65 -7.61 -16.74
N LYS A 190 -11.51 -6.30 -16.51
CA LYS A 190 -12.63 -5.36 -16.64
C LYS A 190 -13.12 -5.20 -18.09
N PHE A 191 -12.26 -5.47 -19.09
CA PHE A 191 -12.64 -5.47 -20.51
C PHE A 191 -13.42 -6.72 -20.92
N THR A 192 -13.00 -7.90 -20.45
CA THR A 192 -13.65 -9.17 -20.85
C THR A 192 -15.09 -9.31 -20.31
N ARG A 193 -15.48 -8.57 -19.27
CA ARG A 193 -16.86 -8.59 -18.73
C ARG A 193 -17.84 -7.62 -19.42
N LYS A 194 -17.38 -6.77 -20.34
CA LYS A 194 -18.23 -5.77 -21.03
C LYS A 194 -18.50 -6.10 -22.51
N ILE A 195 -18.10 -7.28 -22.97
CA ILE A 195 -18.44 -7.87 -24.27
C ILE A 195 -19.36 -9.05 -23.99
#